data_AF-A0A537D1D5-F1
#
_entry.id   AF-A0A537D1D5-F1
#
_cell.length_a   1.000
_cell.length_b   1.000
_cell.length_c   1.000
_cell.angle_alpha   90.00
_cell.angle_beta   90.00
_cell.angle_gamma   90.00
#
_symmetry.space_group_name_H-M   'P 1'
#
loop_
_entity.id
_entity.type
_entity.pdbx_description
1 polymer ?
#
loop_
_entity_poly.entity_id
_entity_poly.type
_entity_poly.pdbx_seq_one_letter_code
_entity_poly.pdbx_strand_id
1 'polypeptide(L)' 'MAAPRRFALIPAAGTGMRFGGGVPKQYVPLAGSSLLRRSID' A
#
# COMPACT_ATOMS: atom_id res chain seq x y z
N MET A 1 16.55 28.69 10.22
CA MET A 1 16.30 27.26 10.46
C MET A 1 15.64 26.69 9.21
N ALA A 2 16.10 25.56 8.69
CA ALA A 2 15.39 24.88 7.61
C ALA A 2 14.04 24.35 8.14
N ALA A 3 13.00 24.38 7.31
CA ALA A 3 11.73 23.75 7.67
C ALA A 3 11.94 22.24 7.91
N PRO A 4 11.25 21.64 8.90
CA PRO A 4 11.38 20.21 9.19
C PRO A 4 10.92 19.36 8.00
N ARG A 5 11.66 18.27 7.73
CA ARG A 5 11.34 17.30 6.67
C ARG A 5 10.18 16.41 7.11
N ARG A 6 9.30 16.07 6.17
CA ARG A 6 8.18 15.14 6.37
C ARG A 6 8.41 13.87 5.57
N PHE A 7 8.17 12.72 6.19
CA PHE A 7 8.29 11.41 5.56
C PHE A 7 6.99 10.63 5.79
N ALA A 8 6.55 9.90 4.76
CA ALA A 8 5.50 8.92 4.86
C ALA A 8 6.11 7.52 4.75
N LEU A 9 5.67 6.60 5.61
CA LEU A 9 6.04 5.19 5.56
C LEU A 9 4.79 4.36 5.32
N ILE A 10 4.79 3.55 4.26
CA ILE A 10 3.68 2.66 3.91
C ILE A 10 4.14 1.22 4.11
N PRO A 11 3.83 0.59 5.26
CA PRO A 11 4.17 -0.80 5.48
C PRO A 11 3.26 -1.70 4.62
N ALA A 12 3.88 -2.46 3.70
CA ALA A 12 3.18 -3.33 2.75
C ALA A 12 3.70 -4.78 2.73
N ALA A 13 4.37 -5.21 3.80
CA ALA A 13 4.99 -6.54 3.89
C ALA A 13 4.05 -7.63 4.46
N GLY A 14 2.82 -7.29 4.82
CA GLY A 14 1.86 -8.26 5.37
C GLY A 14 1.40 -9.27 4.31
N THR A 15 1.30 -10.55 4.70
CA THR A 15 0.91 -11.64 3.78
C THR A 15 -0.56 -11.63 3.37
N GLY A 16 -1.44 -10.96 4.14
CA GLY A 16 -2.86 -10.85 3.78
C GLY A 16 -3.67 -12.14 3.96
N MET A 17 -3.26 -13.05 4.85
CA MET A 17 -3.89 -14.38 5.05
C MET A 17 -5.43 -14.38 5.18
N ARG A 18 -6.01 -13.34 5.79
CA ARG A 18 -7.47 -13.20 5.97
C ARG A 18 -8.19 -12.55 4.80
N PHE A 19 -7.46 -11.94 3.87
CA PHE A 19 -8.05 -11.19 2.76
C PHE A 19 -8.62 -12.12 1.69
N GLY A 20 -8.04 -13.30 1.51
CA GLY A 20 -8.42 -14.26 0.47
C GLY A 20 -7.98 -13.77 -0.91
N GLY A 21 -7.19 -14.58 -1.62
CA GLY A 21 -6.71 -14.25 -2.96
C GLY A 21 -5.40 -14.93 -3.31
N GLY A 22 -5.13 -15.08 -4.61
CA GLY A 22 -3.89 -15.69 -5.12
C GLY A 22 -2.69 -14.75 -5.16
N VAL A 23 -2.87 -13.48 -4.76
CA VAL A 23 -1.82 -12.46 -4.73
C VAL A 23 -1.78 -11.76 -3.37
N PRO A 24 -0.61 -11.27 -2.91
CA PRO A 24 -0.54 -10.46 -1.70
C PRO A 24 -1.50 -9.27 -1.76
N LYS A 25 -2.20 -9.00 -0.65
CA LYS A 25 -3.29 -8.02 -0.60
C LYS A 25 -2.92 -6.65 -1.19
N GLN A 26 -1.71 -6.16 -0.93
CA GLN A 26 -1.24 -4.85 -1.38
C GLN A 26 -1.26 -4.70 -2.93
N TYR A 27 -1.23 -5.82 -3.67
CA TYR A 27 -1.23 -5.82 -5.13
C TYR A 27 -2.59 -6.16 -5.75
N VAL A 28 -3.62 -6.43 -4.94
CA VAL A 28 -4.96 -6.73 -5.44
C VAL A 28 -5.50 -5.53 -6.23
N PRO A 29 -6.04 -5.75 -7.44
CA PRO A 29 -6.67 -4.70 -8.22
C PRO A 29 -7.99 -4.26 -7.56
N LEU A 30 -8.14 -2.94 -7.41
CA LEU A 30 -9.37 -2.26 -6.99
C LEU A 30 -9.67 -1.15 -7.99
N ALA A 31 -10.74 -1.32 -8.76
CA ALA A 31 -11.18 -0.38 -9.79
C ALA A 31 -10.01 0.07 -10.71
N GLY A 32 -9.30 -0.89 -11.29
CA GLY A 32 -8.24 -0.64 -12.27
C GLY A 32 -6.84 -0.33 -11.73
N SER A 33 -6.68 -0.09 -10.41
CA SER A 33 -5.37 0.17 -9.77
C SER A 33 -5.13 -0.76 -8.60
N SER A 34 -3.87 -1.09 -8.28
CA SER A 34 -3.57 -1.85 -7.07
C SER A 34 -3.90 -1.06 -5.81
N LEU A 35 -4.23 -1.76 -4.72
CA LEU A 35 -4.44 -1.12 -3.41
C LEU A 35 -3.23 -0.28 -2.96
N LEU A 36 -2.01 -0.75 -3.22
CA LEU A 36 -0.80 0.00 -2.88
C LEU A 36 -0.66 1.29 -3.69
N ARG A 37 -0.98 1.27 -4.99
CA ARG A 37 -0.96 2.46 -5.85
C ARG A 37 -1.94 3.53 -5.35
N ARG A 38 -3.14 3.11 -4.94
CA ARG A 38 -4.15 4.00 -4.34
C ARG A 38 -3.74 4.58 -2.97
N SER A 39 -2.66 4.10 -2.36
CA SER A 39 -2.15 4.63 -1.09
C SER A 39 -1.15 5.78 -1.28
N ILE A 40 -0.69 6.01 -2.51
CA ILE A 40 0.31 7.05 -2.84
C ILE A 40 -0.21 8.08 -3.86
N ASP A 41 -1.21 7.72 -4.67
CA ASP A 41 -1.93 8.65 -5.55
C ASP A 41 -2.99 9.44 -4.77
#